data_AF-A0A7C4PV99-F1
#
_entry.id   AF-A0A7C4PV99-F1
#
_cell.length_a   1.000
_cell.length_b   1.000
_cell.length_c   1.000
_cell.angle_alpha   90.00
_cell.angle_beta   90.00
_cell.angle_gamma   90.00
#
_symmetry.space_group_name_H-M   'P 1'
#
loop_
_entity.id
_entity.type
_entity.pdbx_description
1 polymer ?
#
loop_
_entity_poly.entity_id
_entity_poly.type
_entity_poly.pdbx_seq_one_letter_code
_entity_poly.pdbx_strand_id
1 'polypeptide(L)'
;MPQSRHLWTLVFLWLAGAGTARAGRPWEVRRSHPAVESFGTAAGASGEDDVACQDAFGRGRESLRQGRYDRARRELTETVVRCPTLLAARLLRARATLVIGFLGWRRDLIEECAGDVTLARSLDPDNRDAAELSILIEGLLRRMKPAAP
;
A
#
# COMPACT_ATOMS: atom_id res chain seq x y z
N MET A 1 21.18 75.14 23.64
CA MET A 1 21.16 73.90 22.83
C MET A 1 19.81 73.81 22.16
N PRO A 2 19.76 73.75 20.82
CA PRO A 2 18.54 73.85 20.01
C PRO A 2 17.91 72.47 19.73
N GLN A 3 16.61 72.49 19.36
CA GLN A 3 15.95 71.74 18.26
C GLN A 3 16.13 70.20 18.17
N SER A 4 15.19 69.35 17.76
CA SER A 4 13.80 69.44 17.30
C SER A 4 13.30 68.00 17.15
N ARG A 5 12.00 67.84 17.42
CA ARG A 5 11.05 66.80 16.99
C ARG A 5 11.41 65.95 15.76
N HIS A 6 11.28 64.62 15.89
CA HIS A 6 10.67 63.67 14.94
C HIS A 6 10.20 62.46 15.79
N LEU A 7 8.90 62.20 16.03
CA LEU A 7 7.89 61.55 15.16
C LEU A 7 8.41 60.27 14.47
N TRP A 8 7.51 59.31 14.24
CA TRP A 8 7.68 57.90 13.80
C TRP A 8 7.77 56.92 14.98
N THR A 9 6.70 56.43 15.61
CA THR A 9 5.58 55.62 15.06
C THR A 9 5.99 54.81 13.84
N LEU A 10 6.10 53.48 13.96
CA LEU A 10 5.50 52.48 13.06
C LEU A 10 5.86 51.05 13.53
N VAL A 11 4.80 50.33 13.95
CA VAL A 11 4.45 48.95 13.48
C VAL A 11 5.51 47.88 13.78
N PHE A 12 5.54 47.27 14.97
CA PHE A 12 4.58 46.27 15.47
C PHE A 12 3.94 45.35 14.42
N LEU A 13 4.29 44.07 14.55
CA LEU A 13 3.54 42.90 14.09
C LEU A 13 3.63 42.55 12.59
N TRP A 14 4.64 41.73 12.34
CA TRP A 14 4.69 40.72 11.30
C TRP A 14 3.46 39.79 11.39
N LEU A 15 2.54 39.89 10.43
CA LEU A 15 1.46 38.93 10.20
C LEU A 15 1.45 38.58 8.71
N ALA A 16 2.52 37.89 8.28
CA ALA A 16 2.38 36.85 7.28
C ALA A 16 1.52 35.75 7.94
N GLY A 17 0.38 35.34 7.38
CA GLY A 17 0.25 34.95 5.98
C GLY A 17 0.32 33.44 5.94
N ALA A 18 -0.87 32.82 5.97
CA ALA A 18 -1.20 31.49 5.48
C ALA A 18 -0.62 30.26 6.22
N GLY A 19 -1.53 29.32 6.48
CA GLY A 19 -1.19 27.91 6.56
C GLY A 19 -1.40 27.29 7.93
N THR A 20 -2.65 27.04 8.29
CA THR A 20 -3.02 26.02 9.26
C THR A 20 -2.51 24.65 8.76
N ALA A 21 -1.28 24.30 9.13
CA ALA A 21 -0.78 22.93 8.99
C ALA A 21 -1.53 22.05 9.99
N ARG A 22 -2.72 21.60 9.58
CA ARG A 22 -3.50 20.58 10.26
C ARG A 22 -2.61 19.37 10.44
N ALA A 23 -2.31 19.02 11.70
CA ALA A 23 -1.64 17.78 12.06
C ALA A 23 -2.36 16.61 11.39
N GLY A 24 -1.77 16.09 10.31
CA GLY A 24 -2.27 14.92 9.60
C GLY A 24 -2.11 13.71 10.52
N ARG A 25 -3.22 13.06 10.86
CA ARG A 25 -3.20 11.80 11.59
C ARG A 25 -2.62 10.73 10.65
N PRO A 26 -1.49 10.09 10.98
CA PRO A 26 -0.80 9.16 10.07
C PRO A 26 -1.57 7.85 9.83
N TRP A 27 -2.73 7.66 10.46
CA TRP A 27 -3.58 6.48 10.32
C TRP A 27 -4.90 6.74 9.61
N GLU A 28 -5.17 7.97 9.16
CA GLU A 28 -6.36 8.23 8.34
C GLU A 28 -6.21 7.51 6.99
N VAL A 29 -6.91 6.38 6.88
CA VAL A 29 -7.14 5.65 5.64
C VAL A 29 -7.89 6.61 4.71
N ARG A 30 -7.14 7.39 3.95
CA ARG A 30 -7.67 8.21 2.86
C ARG A 30 -8.28 7.23 1.87
N ARG A 31 -9.61 7.19 1.83
CA ARG A 31 -10.37 6.46 0.81
C ARG A 31 -9.90 6.96 -0.56
N SER A 32 -9.04 6.19 -1.19
CA SER A 32 -8.58 6.42 -2.54
C SER A 32 -8.64 5.09 -3.28
N HIS A 33 -9.83 4.66 -3.67
CA HIS A 33 -9.97 3.79 -4.83
C HIS A 33 -11.27 4.17 -5.54
N PRO A 34 -11.23 4.80 -6.73
CA PRO A 34 -12.32 4.62 -7.68
C PRO A 34 -12.45 3.12 -7.95
N ALA A 35 -13.69 2.67 -8.18
CA ALA A 35 -13.97 1.31 -8.59
C ALA A 35 -13.08 0.98 -9.79
N VAL A 36 -12.18 0.01 -9.65
CA VAL A 36 -11.34 -0.45 -10.75
C VAL A 36 -12.28 -1.03 -11.80
N GLU A 37 -12.42 -0.30 -12.89
CA GLU A 37 -13.18 -0.67 -14.07
C GLU A 37 -12.58 -1.91 -14.72
N SER A 38 -13.49 -2.79 -15.13
CA SER A 38 -13.39 -3.89 -16.09
C SER A 38 -11.99 -4.41 -16.42
N PHE A 39 -11.65 -5.57 -15.86
CA PHE A 39 -10.47 -6.33 -16.29
C PHE A 39 -10.60 -6.71 -17.76
N GLY A 40 -9.64 -6.27 -18.57
CA GLY A 40 -9.50 -6.67 -19.97
C GLY A 40 -9.34 -8.18 -20.06
N THR A 41 -10.20 -8.79 -20.88
CA THR A 41 -10.28 -10.22 -21.12
C THR A 41 -8.96 -10.73 -21.68
N ALA A 42 -8.19 -11.44 -20.86
CA ALA A 42 -7.06 -12.23 -21.35
C ALA A 42 -7.64 -13.40 -22.15
N ALA A 43 -7.55 -13.33 -23.47
CA ALA A 43 -8.00 -14.36 -24.38
C ALA A 43 -7.29 -15.69 -24.07
N GLY A 44 -8.06 -16.70 -23.64
CA GLY A 44 -7.60 -18.10 -23.62
C GLY A 44 -7.97 -18.93 -22.39
N ALA A 45 -8.57 -18.37 -21.34
CA ALA A 45 -9.07 -19.15 -20.21
C ALA A 45 -10.51 -19.63 -20.48
N SER A 46 -10.82 -20.87 -20.10
CA SER A 46 -12.19 -21.35 -20.09
C SER A 46 -13.04 -20.41 -19.21
N GLY A 47 -14.29 -20.12 -19.61
CA GLY A 47 -15.13 -19.20 -18.83
C GLY A 47 -15.33 -19.64 -17.38
N GLU A 48 -15.09 -20.91 -17.05
CA GLU A 48 -15.14 -21.46 -15.70
C GLU A 48 -13.94 -21.06 -14.84
N ASP A 49 -12.72 -21.05 -15.41
CA ASP A 49 -11.51 -20.63 -14.70
C ASP A 49 -11.54 -19.13 -14.36
N ASP A 50 -12.08 -18.31 -15.26
CA ASP A 50 -12.27 -16.88 -15.04
C ASP A 50 -13.28 -16.60 -13.92
N VAL A 51 -14.40 -17.32 -13.87
CA VAL A 51 -15.40 -17.19 -12.80
C VAL A 51 -14.81 -17.63 -11.45
N ALA A 52 -14.15 -18.79 -11.41
CA ALA A 52 -13.52 -19.27 -10.16
C ALA A 52 -12.44 -18.31 -9.66
N CYS A 53 -11.69 -17.70 -10.57
CA CYS A 53 -10.69 -16.68 -10.24
C CYS A 53 -11.32 -15.41 -9.67
N GLN A 54 -12.36 -14.88 -10.31
CA GLN A 54 -13.07 -13.69 -9.82
C GLN A 54 -13.73 -13.92 -8.47
N ASP A 55 -14.32 -15.10 -8.26
CA ASP A 55 -14.94 -15.47 -6.98
C ASP A 55 -13.89 -15.55 -5.86
N ALA A 56 -12.77 -16.23 -6.09
CA ALA A 56 -11.67 -16.31 -5.14
C ALA A 56 -11.12 -14.91 -4.81
N PHE A 57 -10.93 -14.07 -5.83
CA PHE A 57 -10.45 -12.71 -5.66
C PHE A 57 -11.43 -11.86 -4.82
N GLY A 58 -12.73 -11.98 -5.10
CA GLY A 58 -13.80 -11.29 -4.38
C GLY A 58 -13.82 -11.65 -2.89
N ARG A 59 -13.73 -12.97 -2.58
CA ARG A 59 -13.65 -13.45 -1.18
C ARG A 59 -12.41 -12.89 -0.47
N GLY A 60 -11.24 -13.00 -1.11
CA GLY A 60 -9.98 -12.53 -0.56
C GLY A 60 -9.97 -11.02 -0.25
N ARG A 61 -10.52 -10.22 -1.18
CA ARG A 61 -10.68 -8.77 -1.00
C ARG A 61 -11.63 -8.44 0.15
N GLU A 62 -12.73 -9.16 0.28
CA GLU A 62 -13.67 -8.95 1.39
C GLU A 62 -13.05 -9.33 2.74
N SER A 63 -12.30 -10.43 2.80
CA SER A 63 -11.55 -10.82 4.00
C SER A 63 -10.54 -9.76 4.42
N LEU A 64 -9.84 -9.10 3.47
CA LEU A 64 -8.99 -7.95 3.76
C LEU A 64 -9.76 -6.78 4.35
N ARG A 65 -10.91 -6.43 3.76
CA ARG A 65 -11.76 -5.33 4.23
C ARG A 65 -12.24 -5.54 5.67
N GLN A 66 -12.41 -6.80 6.06
CA GLN A 66 -12.79 -7.20 7.42
C GLN A 66 -11.60 -7.41 8.37
N GLY A 67 -10.36 -7.15 7.93
CA GLY A 67 -9.15 -7.35 8.73
C GLY A 67 -8.79 -8.82 9.01
N ARG A 68 -9.39 -9.77 8.28
CA ARG A 68 -9.13 -11.21 8.44
C ARG A 68 -7.94 -11.62 7.58
N TYR A 69 -6.74 -11.18 7.96
CA TYR A 69 -5.53 -11.29 7.13
C TYR A 69 -5.14 -12.73 6.79
N ASP A 70 -5.21 -13.68 7.72
CA ASP A 70 -4.90 -15.09 7.43
C ASP A 70 -5.85 -15.70 6.40
N ARG A 71 -7.14 -15.39 6.54
CA ARG A 71 -8.16 -15.86 5.60
C ARG A 71 -7.96 -15.21 4.24
N ALA A 72 -7.73 -13.90 4.21
CA ALA A 72 -7.44 -13.16 2.99
C ALA A 72 -6.21 -13.72 2.27
N ARG A 73 -5.11 -13.99 2.97
CA ARG A 73 -3.91 -14.57 2.37
C ARG A 73 -4.21 -15.91 1.72
N ARG A 74 -4.98 -16.80 2.36
CA ARG A 74 -5.37 -18.09 1.77
C ARG A 74 -6.23 -17.92 0.52
N GLU A 75 -7.28 -17.10 0.60
CA GLU A 75 -8.20 -16.86 -0.52
C GLU A 75 -7.48 -16.18 -1.71
N LEU A 76 -6.60 -15.22 -1.45
CA LEU A 76 -5.81 -14.55 -2.50
C LEU A 76 -4.69 -15.43 -3.05
N THR A 77 -4.16 -16.37 -2.27
CA THR A 77 -3.22 -17.38 -2.79
C THR A 77 -3.90 -18.26 -3.83
N GLU A 78 -5.15 -18.69 -3.57
CA GLU A 78 -5.94 -19.40 -4.57
C GLU A 78 -6.09 -18.57 -5.85
N THR A 79 -6.40 -17.27 -5.71
CA THR A 79 -6.49 -16.37 -6.87
C THR A 79 -5.17 -16.28 -7.64
N VAL A 80 -4.03 -16.12 -6.97
CA VAL A 80 -2.73 -16.00 -7.64
C VAL A 80 -2.33 -17.30 -8.35
N VAL A 81 -2.75 -18.46 -7.83
CA VAL A 81 -2.52 -19.76 -8.49
C VAL A 81 -3.36 -19.87 -9.76
N ARG A 82 -4.64 -19.50 -9.71
CA ARG A 82 -5.56 -19.57 -10.87
C ARG A 82 -5.28 -18.49 -11.91
N CYS A 83 -4.98 -17.28 -11.44
CA CYS A 83 -4.75 -16.09 -12.25
C CYS A 83 -3.38 -15.46 -11.91
N PRO A 84 -2.29 -16.05 -12.40
CA PRO A 84 -0.93 -15.62 -12.05
C PRO A 84 -0.58 -14.22 -12.57
N THR A 85 -1.29 -13.71 -13.57
CA THR A 85 -1.09 -12.38 -14.16
C THR A 85 -1.98 -11.31 -13.53
N LEU A 86 -2.89 -11.67 -12.63
CA LEU A 86 -3.78 -10.70 -11.98
C LEU A 86 -3.00 -9.89 -10.93
N LEU A 87 -2.47 -8.75 -11.37
CA LEU A 87 -1.65 -7.83 -10.58
C LEU A 87 -2.32 -7.47 -9.24
N ALA A 88 -3.61 -7.15 -9.27
CA ALA A 88 -4.36 -6.77 -8.07
C ALA A 88 -4.38 -7.89 -7.02
N ALA A 89 -4.51 -9.15 -7.42
CA ALA A 89 -4.49 -10.29 -6.50
C ALA A 89 -3.13 -10.44 -5.81
N ARG A 90 -2.03 -10.29 -6.56
CA ARG A 90 -0.67 -10.32 -6.01
C ARG A 90 -0.44 -9.21 -5.00
N LEU A 91 -0.81 -7.97 -5.33
CA LEU A 91 -0.63 -6.84 -4.42
C LEU A 91 -1.47 -6.96 -3.15
N LEU A 92 -2.71 -7.44 -3.25
CA LEU A 92 -3.55 -7.69 -2.09
C LEU A 92 -3.00 -8.84 -1.22
N ARG A 93 -2.48 -9.91 -1.84
CA ARG A 93 -1.83 -11.00 -1.11
C ARG A 93 -0.58 -10.49 -0.40
N ALA A 94 0.27 -9.73 -1.09
CA ALA A 94 1.46 -9.11 -0.52
C ALA A 94 1.10 -8.25 0.70
N ARG A 95 0.06 -7.41 0.61
CA ARG A 95 -0.44 -6.63 1.77
C ARG A 95 -0.88 -7.50 2.93
N ALA A 96 -1.67 -8.55 2.67
CA ALA A 96 -2.10 -9.49 3.72
C ALA A 96 -0.90 -10.16 4.39
N THR A 97 0.04 -10.66 3.60
CA THR A 97 1.26 -11.34 4.07
C THR A 97 2.17 -10.38 4.84
N LEU A 98 2.32 -9.14 4.36
CA LEU A 98 3.10 -8.09 5.04
C LEU A 98 2.57 -7.81 6.44
N VAL A 99 1.25 -7.68 6.58
CA VAL A 99 0.63 -7.41 7.89
C VAL A 99 0.87 -8.56 8.86
N ILE A 100 0.67 -9.81 8.43
CA ILE A 100 0.92 -10.99 9.27
C ILE A 100 2.41 -11.07 9.63
N GLY A 101 3.29 -10.88 8.65
CA GLY A 101 4.74 -10.89 8.83
C GLY A 101 5.22 -9.82 9.80
N PHE A 102 4.70 -8.60 9.67
CA PHE A 102 5.06 -7.48 10.54
C PHE A 102 4.60 -7.71 11.97
N LEU A 103 3.33 -8.08 12.19
CA LEU A 103 2.78 -8.31 13.53
C LEU A 103 3.46 -9.49 14.24
N GLY A 104 3.81 -10.54 13.50
CA GLY A 104 4.51 -11.71 14.04
C GLY A 104 6.03 -11.59 14.07
N TRP A 105 6.59 -10.46 13.60
CA TRP A 105 8.03 -10.30 13.37
C TRP A 105 8.67 -11.47 12.60
N ARG A 106 7.94 -11.97 11.59
CA ARG A 106 8.27 -13.14 10.79
C ARG A 106 8.96 -12.77 9.48
N ARG A 107 10.28 -12.90 9.45
CA ARG A 107 11.12 -12.55 8.30
C ARG A 107 10.72 -13.32 7.03
N ASP A 108 10.42 -14.60 7.15
CA ASP A 108 10.02 -15.48 6.05
C ASP A 108 8.77 -14.96 5.31
N LEU A 109 7.80 -14.41 6.05
CA LEU A 109 6.62 -13.79 5.44
C LEU A 109 6.92 -12.46 4.77
N ILE A 110 7.86 -11.68 5.31
CA ILE A 110 8.31 -10.44 4.67
C ILE A 110 9.04 -10.75 3.35
N GLU A 111 9.83 -11.83 3.31
CA GLU A 111 10.50 -12.31 2.10
C GLU A 111 9.50 -12.88 1.07
N GLU A 112 8.47 -13.62 1.50
CA GLU A 112 7.38 -14.04 0.62
C GLU A 112 6.65 -12.84 0.00
N CYS A 113 6.38 -11.81 0.82
CA CYS A 113 5.81 -10.55 0.36
C CYS A 113 6.71 -9.86 -0.68
N ALA A 114 8.02 -9.86 -0.47
CA ALA A 114 9.00 -9.34 -1.43
C ALA A 114 8.87 -10.04 -2.79
N GLY A 115 8.74 -11.37 -2.78
CA GLY A 115 8.55 -12.17 -4.00
C GLY A 115 7.29 -11.78 -4.78
N ASP A 116 6.15 -11.60 -4.10
CA ASP A 116 4.91 -11.14 -4.74
C ASP A 116 5.05 -9.74 -5.34
N VAL A 117 5.76 -8.84 -4.67
CA VAL A 117 6.00 -7.46 -5.15
C VAL A 117 6.96 -7.43 -6.33
N THR A 118 8.03 -8.24 -6.32
CA THR A 118 8.94 -8.37 -7.48
C THR A 118 8.18 -8.85 -8.71
N LEU A 119 7.30 -9.86 -8.55
CA LEU A 119 6.46 -10.33 -9.65
C LEU A 119 5.45 -9.27 -10.10
N ALA A 120 4.84 -8.53 -9.17
CA ALA A 120 3.95 -7.41 -9.50
C ALA A 120 4.66 -6.35 -10.36
N ARG A 121 5.90 -5.97 -10.01
CA ARG A 121 6.70 -5.01 -10.78
C ARG A 121 7.16 -5.55 -12.14
N SER A 122 7.28 -6.87 -12.29
CA SER A 122 7.55 -7.47 -13.60
C SER A 122 6.34 -7.39 -14.55
N LEU A 123 5.12 -7.38 -14.01
CA LEU A 123 3.88 -7.23 -14.76
C LEU A 123 3.58 -5.77 -15.08
N ASP A 124 3.81 -4.87 -14.12
CA ASP A 124 3.61 -3.42 -14.23
C ASP A 124 4.74 -2.67 -13.49
N PRO A 125 5.81 -2.28 -14.20
CA PRO A 125 6.97 -1.62 -13.60
C PRO A 125 6.68 -0.27 -12.95
N ASP A 126 5.67 0.45 -13.46
CA ASP A 126 5.29 1.79 -13.01
C ASP A 126 4.22 1.77 -11.91
N ASN A 127 3.87 0.58 -11.43
CA ASN A 127 2.87 0.41 -10.39
C ASN A 127 3.31 1.06 -9.07
N ARG A 128 2.63 2.14 -8.68
CA ARG A 128 2.94 2.89 -7.47
C ARG A 128 2.79 2.05 -6.19
N ASP A 129 1.76 1.22 -6.10
CA ASP A 129 1.52 0.37 -4.93
C ASP A 129 2.66 -0.64 -4.75
N ALA A 130 3.15 -1.22 -5.84
CA ALA A 130 4.28 -2.13 -5.81
C ALA A 130 5.60 -1.43 -5.40
N ALA A 131 5.81 -0.19 -5.88
CA ALA A 131 6.96 0.61 -5.50
C ALA A 131 6.95 0.98 -4.01
N GLU A 132 5.82 1.41 -3.47
CA GLU A 132 5.65 1.73 -2.05
C GLU A 132 5.88 0.50 -1.16
N LEU A 133 5.30 -0.64 -1.52
CA LEU A 133 5.50 -1.90 -0.79
C LEU A 133 6.98 -2.31 -0.79
N SER A 134 7.70 -2.14 -1.90
CA SER A 134 9.13 -2.47 -1.99
C SER A 134 9.94 -1.71 -0.93
N ILE A 135 9.70 -0.39 -0.80
CA ILE A 135 10.39 0.47 0.18
C ILE A 135 10.13 -0.01 1.62
N LEU A 136 8.86 -0.34 1.92
CA LEU A 136 8.48 -0.81 3.25
C LEU A 136 9.14 -2.16 3.59
N ILE A 137 9.10 -3.10 2.64
CA ILE A 137 9.68 -4.44 2.78
C ILE A 137 11.20 -4.35 3.00
N GLU A 138 11.91 -3.58 2.19
CA GLU A 138 13.35 -3.36 2.36
C GLU A 138 13.68 -2.75 3.73
N GLY A 139 12.89 -1.76 4.15
CA GLY A 139 13.03 -1.14 5.46
C GLY A 139 12.86 -2.13 6.62
N LEU A 140 11.92 -3.06 6.50
CA LEU A 140 11.69 -4.11 7.50
C LEU A 140 12.81 -5.16 7.48
N LEU A 141 13.18 -5.67 6.31
CA LEU A 141 14.21 -6.71 6.18
C LEU A 141 15.59 -6.25 6.68
N ARG A 142 15.92 -4.96 6.54
CA ARG A 142 17.15 -4.38 7.11
C ARG A 142 17.15 -4.36 8.64
N ARG A 143 15.98 -4.26 9.27
CA ARG A 143 15.83 -4.22 10.74
C ARG A 143 15.73 -5.61 11.35
N MET A 144 15.28 -6.58 10.57
CA MET A 144 15.17 -7.97 11.01
C MET A 144 16.52 -8.66 10.98
N LYS A 145 16.86 -9.40 12.04
CA LYS A 145 18.04 -10.28 12.04
C LYS A 145 17.89 -11.30 10.89
N PRO A 146 18.96 -11.60 10.13
CA PRO A 146 18.90 -12.66 9.13
C PRO A 146 18.51 -13.98 9.80
N ALA A 147 17.71 -14.78 9.10
CA ALA A 147 17.41 -16.14 9.53
C ALA A 147 18.72 -16.92 9.64
N ALA A 148 18.87 -17.71 10.71
CA ALA A 148 19.99 -18.64 10.79
C ALA A 148 19.87 -19.67 9.65
N PRO A 149 20.97 -20.03 8.98
CA PRO A 149 20.98 -21.01 7.90
C PRO A 149 20.57 -22.41 8.37
#